data_AF-A0A2P8GSR5-F1
#
_entry.id   AF-A0A2P8GSR5-F1
#
_cell.length_a   1.000
_cell.length_b   1.000
_cell.length_c   1.000
_cell.angle_alpha   90.00
_cell.angle_beta   90.00
_cell.angle_gamma   90.00
#
_symmetry.space_group_name_H-M   'P 1'
#
loop_
_entity.id
_entity.type
_entity.pdbx_description
1 polymer ?
#
loop_
_entity_poly.entity_id
_entity_poly.type
_entity_poly.pdbx_seq_one_letter_code
_entity_poly.pdbx_strand_id
1 'polypeptide(L)'
;MAELLSAQLHIQWANDPSSVPVPVNQMAIQGAPDSETGNPDGFFLTFGHVSPPIIIDPDAEKVRDVMESTVLPVVPVGHFFLTAGRLRELQRLLNRTLGEDNDGAAED
;
A
#
# COMPACT_ATOMS: atom_id res chain seq x y z
N MET A 1 -6.13 -43.36 -18.76
CA MET A 1 -6.52 -42.23 -17.90
C MET A 1 -5.30 -41.84 -17.10
N ALA A 2 -4.77 -40.62 -17.28
CA ALA A 2 -3.68 -40.12 -16.44
C ALA A 2 -4.28 -39.59 -15.14
N GLU A 3 -3.84 -40.13 -13.99
CA GLU A 3 -4.17 -39.56 -12.69
C GLU A 3 -3.51 -38.18 -12.56
N LEU A 4 -4.32 -37.14 -12.36
CA LEU A 4 -3.85 -35.82 -11.99
C LEU A 4 -3.31 -35.91 -10.55
N LEU A 5 -1.99 -35.88 -10.40
CA LEU A 5 -1.33 -35.73 -9.10
C LEU A 5 -1.73 -34.36 -8.51
N SER A 6 -2.49 -34.38 -7.41
CA SER A 6 -2.72 -33.20 -6.59
C SER A 6 -1.59 -33.07 -5.58
N ALA A 7 -0.87 -31.95 -5.63
CA ALA A 7 0.14 -31.61 -4.64
C ALA A 7 -0.39 -30.48 -3.75
N GLN A 8 -0.35 -30.67 -2.43
CA GLN A 8 -0.69 -29.63 -1.47
C GLN A 8 0.56 -28.87 -1.06
N LEU A 9 0.64 -27.59 -1.45
CA LEU A 9 1.73 -26.71 -1.04
C LEU A 9 1.39 -26.09 0.32
N HIS A 10 2.25 -26.32 1.31
CA HIS A 10 2.17 -25.64 2.60
C HIS A 10 2.91 -24.31 2.49
N ILE A 11 2.17 -23.21 2.54
CA ILE A 11 2.73 -21.85 2.49
C ILE A 11 2.77 -21.32 3.92
N GLN A 12 3.95 -20.90 4.36
CA GLN A 12 4.15 -20.25 5.64
C GLN A 12 4.67 -18.84 5.43
N TRP A 13 4.09 -17.87 6.14
CA TRP A 13 4.62 -16.51 6.21
C TRP A 13 5.93 -16.53 6.99
N ALA A 14 7.02 -16.16 6.32
CA ALA A 14 8.32 -15.99 6.95
C ALA A 14 8.50 -14.53 7.35
N ASN A 15 8.12 -14.19 8.57
CA ASN A 15 8.42 -12.87 9.12
C ASN A 15 9.86 -12.88 9.64
N ASP A 16 10.65 -11.88 9.27
CA ASP A 16 11.95 -11.66 9.90
C ASP A 16 11.72 -11.21 11.35
N PRO A 17 12.11 -12.01 12.37
CA PRO A 17 11.89 -11.66 13.77
C PRO A 17 12.74 -10.45 14.22
N SER A 18 13.76 -10.07 13.45
CA SER A 18 14.57 -8.88 13.71
C SER A 18 13.96 -7.60 13.12
N SER A 19 12.94 -7.73 12.27
CA SER A 19 12.24 -6.57 11.71
C SER A 19 11.39 -5.88 12.77
N VAL A 20 11.59 -4.57 12.95
CA VAL A 20 10.77 -3.73 13.83
C VAL A 20 9.65 -3.14 12.99
N PRO A 21 8.36 -3.35 13.34
CA PRO A 21 7.25 -2.73 12.64
C PRO A 21 7.39 -1.20 12.66
N VAL A 22 7.28 -0.58 11.48
CA VAL A 22 7.28 0.87 11.32
C VAL A 22 5.87 1.31 10.93
N PRO A 23 5.33 2.39 11.49
CA PRO A 23 4.02 2.88 11.10
C PRO A 23 4.04 3.33 9.63
N VAL A 24 3.06 2.88 8.86
CA VAL A 24 2.83 3.39 7.50
C VAL A 24 1.93 4.61 7.61
N ASN A 25 2.48 5.77 7.30
CA ASN A 25 1.74 7.04 7.31
C ASN A 25 1.74 7.76 5.96
N GLN A 26 2.39 7.18 4.95
CA GLN A 26 2.35 7.63 3.56
C GLN A 26 1.98 6.44 2.67
N MET A 27 1.05 6.65 1.73
CA MET A 27 0.59 5.62 0.80
C MET A 27 0.45 6.23 -0.59
N ALA A 28 0.93 5.53 -1.60
CA ALA A 28 0.78 5.93 -3.00
C ALA A 28 0.41 4.74 -3.86
N ILE A 29 -0.49 4.96 -4.82
CA ILE A 29 -0.84 4.01 -5.87
C ILE A 29 -0.59 4.69 -7.21
N GLN A 30 0.21 4.03 -8.05
CA GLN A 30 0.52 4.51 -9.39
C GLN A 30 0.17 3.42 -10.41
N GLY A 31 -0.52 3.79 -11.50
CA GLY A 31 -0.70 2.89 -12.63
C GLY A 31 0.65 2.57 -13.28
N ALA A 32 0.86 1.31 -13.66
CA ALA A 32 2.03 0.94 -14.45
C ALA A 32 1.96 1.65 -15.83
N PRO A 33 3.11 2.01 -16.42
CA PRO A 33 3.13 2.59 -17.76
C PRO A 33 2.58 1.61 -18.78
N ASP A 34 1.87 2.13 -19.80
CA ASP A 34 1.35 1.33 -20.91
C ASP A 34 2.47 0.45 -21.48
N SER A 35 2.21 -0.85 -21.57
CA SER A 35 3.08 -1.74 -22.35
C SER A 35 2.92 -1.41 -23.84
N GLU A 36 3.89 -1.80 -24.68
CA GLU A 36 3.82 -1.61 -26.15
C GLU A 36 2.55 -2.23 -26.77
N THR A 37 1.87 -3.14 -26.06
CA THR A 37 0.60 -3.75 -26.46
C THR A 37 -0.65 -3.00 -25.96
N GLY A 38 -0.48 -1.81 -25.36
CA GLY A 38 -1.55 -0.85 -25.11
C GLY A 38 -2.44 -1.12 -23.88
N ASN A 39 -2.08 -2.07 -23.02
CA ASN A 39 -2.79 -2.29 -21.76
C ASN A 39 -1.80 -2.55 -20.62
N PRO A 40 -1.55 -1.57 -19.73
CA PRO A 40 -0.93 -1.84 -18.44
C PRO A 40 -1.98 -2.37 -17.47
N ASP A 41 -1.95 -3.66 -17.19
CA ASP A 41 -2.85 -4.28 -16.21
C ASP A 41 -2.22 -4.32 -14.80
N GLY A 42 -1.43 -3.29 -14.46
CA GLY A 42 -0.57 -3.29 -13.28
C GLY A 42 -0.60 -1.98 -12.50
N PHE A 43 -0.39 -2.07 -11.19
CA PHE A 43 -0.33 -0.95 -10.27
C PHE A 43 0.87 -1.12 -9.34
N PHE A 44 1.60 -0.04 -9.13
CA PHE A 44 2.62 0.06 -8.09
C PHE A 44 2.00 0.65 -6.83
N LEU A 45 1.99 -0.14 -5.76
CA LEU A 45 1.58 0.27 -4.43
C LEU A 45 2.82 0.50 -3.57
N THR A 46 2.96 1.71 -3.04
CA THR A 46 4.06 2.09 -2.15
C THR A 46 3.52 2.48 -0.78
N PHE A 47 4.09 1.87 0.25
CA PHE A 47 3.88 2.23 1.64
C PHE A 47 5.15 2.85 2.20
N GLY A 48 4.99 3.97 2.89
CA GLY A 48 6.11 4.73 3.42
C GLY A 48 5.86 5.26 4.82
N HIS A 49 6.96 5.61 5.47
CA HIS A 49 7.01 6.25 6.77
C HIS A 49 7.76 7.57 6.65
N VAL A 50 7.16 8.62 7.19
CA VAL A 50 7.83 9.90 7.47
C VAL A 50 7.77 10.12 8.97
N SER A 51 8.93 10.26 9.60
CA SER A 51 8.99 10.72 10.98
C SER A 51 8.51 12.19 11.05
N PRO A 52 7.49 12.50 11.85
CA PRO A 52 7.03 13.88 11.99
C PRO A 52 8.17 14.80 12.47
N PRO A 53 8.28 16.03 11.94
CA PRO A 53 9.31 16.95 12.38
C PRO A 53 9.03 17.38 13.83
N ILE A 54 10.08 17.45 14.63
CA ILE A 54 9.98 18.02 15.99
C ILE A 54 10.03 19.53 15.85
N ILE A 55 8.90 20.19 16.10
CA ILE A 55 8.80 21.64 16.06
C ILE A 55 8.94 22.17 17.50
N ILE A 56 9.96 23.00 17.74
CA ILE A 56 10.21 23.65 19.04
C ILE A 56 10.25 25.16 18.79
N ASP A 57 9.11 25.73 18.39
CA ASP A 57 8.94 27.18 18.29
C ASP A 57 7.51 27.54 18.73
N PRO A 58 7.33 28.48 19.68
CA PRO A 58 5.99 28.93 20.09
C PRO A 58 5.31 29.83 19.05
N ASP A 59 6.03 30.34 18.04
CA ASP A 59 5.50 31.23 17.02
C ASP A 59 4.89 30.45 15.84
N ALA A 60 3.56 30.44 15.76
CA ALA A 60 2.81 29.70 14.75
C ALA A 60 3.11 30.12 13.30
N GLU A 61 3.45 31.38 13.04
CA GLU A 61 3.79 31.84 11.69
C GLU A 61 5.14 31.29 11.24
N LYS A 62 6.14 31.32 12.12
CA LYS A 62 7.45 30.71 11.85
C LYS A 62 7.37 29.20 11.67
N VAL A 63 6.56 28.53 12.50
CA VAL A 63 6.32 27.09 12.35
C VAL A 63 5.75 26.78 10.97
N ARG A 64 4.77 27.55 10.52
CA ARG A 64 4.16 27.37 9.21
C ARG A 64 5.16 27.58 8.08
N ASP A 65 5.94 28.66 8.12
CA ASP A 65 6.97 28.95 7.11
C ASP A 65 8.02 27.83 7.01
N VAL A 66 8.43 27.27 8.14
CA VAL A 66 9.35 26.13 8.20
C VAL A 66 8.68 24.89 7.60
N MET A 67 7.43 24.59 7.94
CA MET A 67 6.73 23.43 7.38
C MET A 67 6.52 23.54 5.87
N GLU A 68 6.16 24.71 5.35
CA GLU A 68 5.90 24.93 3.92
C GLU A 68 7.18 24.88 3.07
N SER A 69 8.33 25.24 3.65
CA SER A 69 9.64 25.20 2.97
C SER A 69 10.38 23.87 3.11
N THR A 70 9.95 22.99 4.02
CA THR A 70 10.64 21.74 4.33
C THR A 70 10.14 20.59 3.45
N VAL A 71 11.07 19.89 2.79
CA VAL A 71 10.81 18.63 2.11
C VAL A 71 11.30 17.49 2.99
N LEU A 72 10.38 16.65 3.48
CA LEU A 72 10.71 15.48 4.29
C LEU A 72 10.81 14.23 3.40
N PRO A 73 11.92 13.48 3.45
CA PRO A 73 12.03 12.23 2.69
C PRO A 73 11.09 11.18 3.27
N VAL A 74 10.31 10.54 2.40
CA VAL A 74 9.53 9.35 2.75
C VAL A 74 10.45 8.14 2.71
N VAL A 75 10.52 7.40 3.82
CA VAL A 75 11.24 6.12 3.89
C VAL A 75 10.30 5.02 3.39
N PRO A 76 10.60 4.34 2.26
CA PRO A 76 9.75 3.24 1.79
C PRO A 76 9.83 2.06 2.77
N VAL A 77 8.66 1.57 3.18
CA VAL A 77 8.49 0.37 4.03
C VAL A 77 8.06 -0.82 3.19
N GLY A 78 7.38 -0.58 2.07
CA GLY A 78 7.02 -1.62 1.11
C GLY A 78 6.76 -1.03 -0.27
N HIS A 79 7.12 -1.78 -1.31
CA HIS A 79 6.87 -1.41 -2.70
C HIS A 79 6.48 -2.68 -3.48
N PHE A 80 5.25 -2.69 -3.98
CA PHE A 80 4.63 -3.88 -4.55
C PHE A 80 4.08 -3.58 -5.94
N PHE A 81 4.23 -4.53 -6.85
CA PHE A 81 3.50 -4.55 -8.10
C PHE A 81 2.29 -5.47 -7.96
N LEU A 82 1.11 -4.97 -8.31
CA LEU A 82 -0.16 -5.70 -8.25
C LEU A 82 -0.84 -5.64 -9.60
N THR A 83 -1.38 -6.77 -10.05
CA THR A 83 -2.33 -6.74 -11.17
C THR A 83 -3.65 -6.12 -10.74
N ALA A 84 -4.50 -5.67 -11.67
CA ALA A 84 -5.83 -5.16 -11.32
C ALA A 84 -6.66 -6.19 -10.54
N GLY A 85 -6.53 -7.48 -10.87
CA GLY A 85 -7.19 -8.56 -10.15
C GLY A 85 -6.78 -8.64 -8.68
N ARG A 86 -5.46 -8.58 -8.40
CA ARG A 86 -4.94 -8.60 -7.02
C ARG A 86 -5.25 -7.32 -6.26
N LEU A 87 -5.28 -6.17 -6.93
CA LEU A 87 -5.69 -4.92 -6.30
C LEU A 87 -7.17 -4.95 -5.87
N ARG A 88 -8.06 -5.49 -6.70
CA ARG A 88 -9.48 -5.67 -6.33
C ARG A 88 -9.66 -6.66 -5.19
N GLU A 89 -8.89 -7.74 -5.16
CA GLU A 89 -8.91 -8.70 -4.05
C GLU A 89 -8.44 -8.03 -2.75
N LEU A 90 -7.34 -7.26 -2.81
CA LEU A 90 -6.86 -6.46 -1.69
C LEU A 90 -7.94 -5.49 -1.18
N GLN A 91 -8.60 -4.77 -2.07
CA GLN A 91 -9.72 -3.87 -1.71
C GLN A 91 -10.82 -4.60 -0.93
N ARG A 92 -11.27 -5.77 -1.42
CA ARG A 92 -12.31 -6.55 -0.72
C ARG A 92 -11.85 -7.03 0.65
N LEU A 93 -10.61 -7.46 0.78
CA LEU A 93 -10.03 -7.88 2.06
C LEU A 93 -9.96 -6.73 3.06
N LEU A 94 -9.57 -5.54 2.59
CA LEU A 94 -9.52 -4.32 3.40
C LEU A 94 -10.92 -3.93 3.88
N ASN A 95 -11.89 -3.82 2.97
CA ASN A 95 -13.27 -3.48 3.31
C ASN A 95 -13.85 -4.45 4.35
N ARG A 96 -13.70 -5.75 4.13
CA ARG A 96 -14.14 -6.78 5.07
C ARG A 96 -13.49 -6.64 6.45
N THR A 97 -12.18 -6.33 6.48
CA THR A 97 -11.42 -6.19 7.73
C THR A 97 -11.82 -4.92 8.49
N LEU A 98 -12.11 -3.84 7.76
CA LEU A 98 -12.56 -2.57 8.32
C LEU A 98 -14.04 -2.57 8.70
N GLY A 99 -14.80 -3.61 8.32
CA GLY A 99 -16.25 -3.67 8.52
C GLY A 99 -17.03 -2.75 7.58
N GLU A 100 -16.41 -2.33 6.48
CA GLU A 100 -16.97 -1.44 5.45
C GLU A 100 -17.54 -2.25 4.28
N ASP A 101 -18.20 -3.37 4.57
CA ASP A 101 -18.94 -4.14 3.57
C ASP A 101 -20.08 -3.25 3.04
N ASN A 102 -19.79 -2.48 1.98
CA ASN A 102 -20.78 -1.80 1.18
C ASN A 102 -21.58 -2.86 0.42
N ASP A 103 -22.58 -3.45 1.06
CA ASP A 103 -23.68 -4.20 0.46
C ASP A 103 -24.64 -3.27 -0.33
N GLY A 104 -24.11 -2.28 -1.05
CA GLY A 104 -24.93 -1.19 -1.62
C GLY A 104 -24.30 -0.49 -2.81
N ALA A 105 -24.22 -1.18 -3.95
CA ALA A 105 -24.24 -0.55 -5.29
C ALA A 105 -24.56 -1.61 -6.36
N ALA A 106 -25.68 -2.29 -6.19
CA ALA A 106 -26.37 -3.02 -7.26
C ALA A 106 -27.87 -3.03 -6.95
N GLU A 107 -28.49 -1.86 -6.98
CA GLU A 107 -29.93 -1.75 -7.23
C GLU A 107 -30.12 -0.82 -8.44
N ASP A 108 -30.65 -1.45 -9.50
CA ASP A 108 -31.27 -0.98 -10.75
C ASP A 108 -30.50 -0.08 -11.74
#